data_AF-A0A2G9T3Z3-F1
#
_entry.id   AF-A0A2G9T3Z3-F1
#
_cell.length_a   1.000
_cell.length_b   1.000
_cell.length_c   1.000
_cell.angle_alpha   90.00
_cell.angle_beta   90.00
_cell.angle_gamma   90.00
#
_symmetry.space_group_name_H-M   'P 1'
#
loop_
_entity.id
_entity.type
_entity.pdbx_description
1 polymer ?
#
loop_
_entity_poly.entity_id
_entity_poly.type
_entity_poly.pdbx_seq_one_letter_code
_entity_poly.pdbx_strand_id
1 'polypeptide(L)'
;VLQEGVTIDESEKAKESHKNLEKEFEPLTTWLKETGLKDLIEKAVVSQRLVKSPSALVASSYGWSGNMERIMKSQAYAKAKDPSQDFYATQKKTFEINPRHPVVKELLRRVVEDKEDQKAKDTALLLFETATLRSGYSLKDQVGFAERIESVLRQSLDLAADAQIEAEPVIEETEEADEASEESTTEDSAKEETKVEEEHSEL
;
A
#
# COMPACT_ATOMS: atom_id res chain seq x y z
N VAL A 1 7.29 8.79 15.41
CA VAL A 1 7.82 7.63 16.18
C VAL A 1 6.97 6.40 15.85
N LEU A 2 7.55 5.38 15.21
CA LEU A 2 6.83 4.20 14.67
C LEU A 2 7.11 2.90 15.47
N GLN A 3 7.57 3.04 16.71
CA GLN A 3 7.77 1.92 17.64
C GLN A 3 6.70 1.95 18.74
N GLU A 4 6.35 0.77 19.25
CA GLU A 4 5.46 0.61 20.41
C GLU A 4 6.03 1.25 21.68
N GLY A 5 5.16 1.75 22.57
CA GLY A 5 5.55 2.26 23.89
C GLY A 5 5.66 3.78 24.04
N VAL A 6 5.09 4.57 23.13
CA VAL A 6 5.11 6.05 23.23
C VAL A 6 3.80 6.56 23.85
N THR A 7 3.86 7.03 25.09
CA THR A 7 2.76 7.71 25.80
C THR A 7 2.92 9.22 25.64
N ILE A 8 1.88 9.94 25.23
CA ILE A 8 1.96 11.38 24.93
C ILE A 8 1.49 12.26 26.10
N ASP A 9 0.53 11.80 26.90
CA ASP A 9 -0.04 12.57 28.02
C ASP A 9 -0.22 11.66 29.25
N GLU A 10 0.52 11.96 30.31
CA GLU A 10 0.52 11.19 31.56
C GLU A 10 -0.44 11.73 32.63
N SER A 11 -1.23 12.77 32.31
CA SER A 11 -2.19 13.31 33.27
C SER A 11 -3.28 12.28 33.62
N GLU A 12 -3.73 12.29 34.88
CA GLU A 12 -4.74 11.33 35.38
C GLU A 12 -6.04 11.38 34.55
N LYS A 13 -6.46 12.57 34.13
CA LYS A 13 -7.64 12.74 33.26
C LYS A 13 -7.45 12.15 31.87
N ALA A 14 -6.27 12.31 31.27
CA ALA A 14 -5.98 11.74 29.96
C ALA A 14 -5.97 10.21 30.02
N LYS A 15 -5.34 9.63 31.05
CA LYS A 15 -5.34 8.19 31.32
C LYS A 15 -6.74 7.62 31.53
N GLU A 16 -7.60 8.31 32.28
CA GLU A 16 -8.98 7.89 32.50
C GLU A 16 -9.80 7.95 31.20
N SER A 17 -9.66 9.04 30.42
CA SER A 17 -10.33 9.17 29.12
C SER A 17 -9.88 8.07 28.14
N HIS A 18 -8.59 7.72 28.16
CA HIS A 18 -8.04 6.67 27.30
C HIS A 18 -8.61 5.30 27.66
N LYS A 19 -8.65 4.97 28.95
CA LYS A 19 -9.24 3.72 29.44
C LYS A 19 -10.73 3.60 29.06
N ASN A 20 -11.47 4.70 29.07
CA ASN A 20 -12.87 4.69 28.64
C ASN A 20 -12.99 4.44 27.14
N LEU A 21 -12.13 5.05 26.32
CA LEU A 21 -12.08 4.79 24.88
C LEU A 21 -11.63 3.36 24.57
N GLU A 22 -10.68 2.80 25.31
CA GLU A 22 -10.28 1.40 25.16
C GLU A 22 -11.45 0.45 25.38
N LYS A 23 -12.29 0.71 26.39
CA LYS A 23 -13.50 -0.09 26.65
C LYS A 23 -14.57 0.10 25.57
N GLU A 24 -14.78 1.33 25.11
CA GLU A 24 -15.76 1.63 24.07
C GLU A 24 -15.40 0.96 22.73
N PHE A 25 -14.10 0.92 22.41
CA PHE A 25 -13.59 0.36 21.15
C PHE A 25 -13.12 -1.10 21.26
N GLU A 26 -13.19 -1.71 22.44
CA GLU A 26 -12.91 -3.15 22.67
C GLU A 26 -13.62 -4.10 21.68
N PRO A 27 -14.92 -3.95 21.38
CA PRO A 27 -15.58 -4.80 20.39
C PRO A 27 -14.96 -4.67 18.99
N LEU A 28 -14.55 -3.46 18.59
CA LEU A 28 -13.90 -3.24 17.29
C LEU A 28 -12.48 -3.81 17.28
N THR A 29 -11.67 -3.61 18.32
CA THR A 29 -10.30 -4.14 18.36
C THR A 29 -10.29 -5.66 18.36
N THR A 30 -11.22 -6.29 19.07
CA THR A 30 -11.40 -7.74 19.09
C THR A 30 -11.81 -8.25 17.71
N TRP A 31 -12.84 -7.64 17.09
CA TRP A 31 -13.30 -8.01 15.76
C TRP A 31 -12.21 -7.81 14.69
N LEU A 32 -11.42 -6.75 14.77
CA LEU A 32 -10.29 -6.53 13.85
C LEU A 32 -9.26 -7.65 13.97
N LYS A 33 -8.98 -8.13 15.19
CA LYS A 33 -8.00 -9.20 15.41
C LYS A 33 -8.51 -10.57 14.96
N GLU A 34 -9.78 -10.87 15.21
CA GLU A 34 -10.35 -12.21 15.02
C GLU A 34 -10.98 -12.42 13.65
N THR A 35 -11.60 -11.38 13.09
CA THR A 35 -12.41 -11.47 11.86
C THR A 35 -11.85 -10.57 10.77
N GLY A 36 -11.81 -9.25 10.99
CA GLY A 36 -11.56 -8.28 9.93
C GLY A 36 -10.15 -8.32 9.35
N LEU A 37 -9.13 -8.51 10.18
CA LEU A 37 -7.71 -8.53 9.81
C LEU A 37 -7.01 -9.79 10.35
N LYS A 38 -7.76 -10.90 10.38
CA LYS A 38 -7.23 -12.18 10.83
C LYS A 38 -5.96 -12.52 10.06
N ASP A 39 -4.93 -12.92 10.80
CA ASP A 39 -3.60 -13.24 10.27
C ASP A 39 -2.79 -12.12 9.62
N LEU A 40 -3.33 -10.90 9.55
CA LEU A 40 -2.60 -9.72 9.06
C LEU A 40 -1.93 -8.93 10.19
N ILE A 41 -2.57 -8.88 11.37
CA ILE A 41 -2.12 -8.08 12.52
C ILE A 41 -1.78 -8.92 13.74
N GLU A 42 -0.87 -8.40 14.58
CA GLU A 42 -0.51 -9.00 15.86
C GLU A 42 -1.57 -8.70 16.92
N LYS A 43 -1.97 -7.45 17.05
CA LYS A 43 -3.06 -6.98 17.90
C LYS A 43 -3.59 -5.65 17.37
N ALA A 44 -4.84 -5.32 17.70
CA ALA A 44 -5.43 -4.02 17.45
C ALA A 44 -5.51 -3.25 18.77
N VAL A 45 -5.09 -1.98 18.79
CA VAL A 45 -5.10 -1.13 19.98
C VAL A 45 -5.57 0.28 19.65
N VAL A 46 -6.13 0.96 20.65
CA VAL A 46 -6.47 2.38 20.54
C VAL A 46 -5.19 3.21 20.58
N SER A 47 -5.06 4.14 19.64
CA SER A 47 -3.87 5.00 19.54
C SER A 47 -3.99 6.24 20.40
N GLN A 48 -2.88 6.60 21.05
CA GLN A 48 -2.70 7.90 21.71
C GLN A 48 -2.01 8.95 20.83
N ARG A 49 -1.38 8.50 19.73
CA ARG A 49 -0.51 9.35 18.90
C ARG A 49 -1.16 9.84 17.61
N LEU A 50 -2.24 9.19 17.18
CA LEU A 50 -2.93 9.55 15.96
C LEU A 50 -3.82 10.77 16.16
N VAL A 51 -3.65 11.78 15.30
CA VAL A 51 -4.46 13.00 15.29
C VAL A 51 -5.41 13.01 14.10
N LYS A 52 -4.84 13.06 12.88
CA LYS A 52 -5.62 13.16 11.62
C LYS A 52 -5.83 11.81 10.92
N SER A 53 -4.89 10.88 11.08
CA SER A 53 -4.98 9.58 10.40
C SER A 53 -6.00 8.66 11.10
N PRO A 54 -6.73 7.83 10.35
CA PRO A 54 -7.66 6.85 10.93
C PRO A 54 -6.95 5.68 11.61
N SER A 55 -5.80 5.26 11.09
CA SER A 55 -5.04 4.11 11.60
C SER A 55 -3.54 4.23 11.27
N ALA A 56 -2.73 3.40 11.92
CA ALA A 56 -1.31 3.22 11.61
C ALA A 56 -0.83 1.81 11.97
N LEU A 57 0.20 1.33 11.27
CA LEU A 57 0.95 0.14 11.69
C LEU A 57 2.19 0.53 12.48
N VAL A 58 2.42 -0.18 13.57
CA VAL A 58 3.54 0.03 14.49
C VAL A 58 4.29 -1.30 14.67
N ALA A 59 5.62 -1.24 14.57
CA ALA A 59 6.47 -2.38 14.87
C ALA A 59 6.52 -2.63 16.37
N SER A 60 6.57 -3.91 16.75
CA SER A 60 6.96 -4.30 18.10
C SER A 60 8.36 -3.74 18.43
N SER A 61 8.68 -3.61 19.72
CA SER A 61 9.95 -3.01 20.17
C SER A 61 11.21 -3.68 19.59
N TYR A 62 11.12 -4.96 19.24
CA TYR A 62 12.20 -5.76 18.65
C TYR A 62 12.03 -6.01 17.14
N GLY A 63 10.94 -5.53 16.53
CA GLY A 63 10.64 -5.74 15.12
C GLY A 63 11.24 -4.66 14.22
N TRP A 64 11.26 -4.94 12.91
CA TRP A 64 11.69 -3.95 11.92
C TRP A 64 10.62 -2.87 11.69
N SER A 65 11.06 -1.61 11.71
CA SER A 65 10.27 -0.48 11.21
C SER A 65 10.12 -0.58 9.69
N GLY A 66 9.12 0.07 9.09
CA GLY A 66 8.93 0.04 7.63
C GLY A 66 10.17 0.48 6.84
N ASN A 67 10.87 1.52 7.31
CA ASN A 67 12.13 1.93 6.68
C ASN A 67 13.24 0.89 6.83
N MET A 68 13.34 0.25 8.00
CA MET A 68 14.32 -0.83 8.23
C MET A 68 14.02 -2.02 7.31
N GLU A 69 12.76 -2.43 7.21
CA GLU A 69 12.34 -3.54 6.35
C GLU A 69 12.69 -3.25 4.88
N ARG A 70 12.47 -2.02 4.42
CA ARG A 70 12.84 -1.60 3.05
C ARG A 70 14.36 -1.69 2.82
N ILE A 71 15.17 -1.16 3.74
CA ILE A 71 16.64 -1.21 3.62
C ILE A 71 17.13 -2.65 3.67
N MET A 72 16.64 -3.45 4.62
CA MET A 72 17.06 -4.84 4.80
C MET A 72 16.65 -5.71 3.61
N LYS A 73 15.44 -5.53 3.06
CA LYS A 73 15.04 -6.19 1.82
C LYS A 73 15.99 -5.82 0.68
N SER A 74 16.30 -4.53 0.49
CA SER A 74 17.21 -4.10 -0.59
C SER A 74 18.62 -4.71 -0.47
N GLN A 75 19.12 -4.92 0.76
CA GLN A 75 20.41 -5.57 1.01
C GLN A 75 20.33 -7.11 0.92
N ALA A 76 19.22 -7.73 1.32
CA ALA A 76 19.00 -9.16 1.23
C ALA A 76 18.83 -9.65 -0.21
N TYR A 77 18.33 -8.80 -1.12
CA TYR A 77 18.43 -9.11 -2.56
C TYR A 77 19.88 -9.15 -3.05
N ALA A 78 20.81 -8.45 -2.38
CA ALA A 78 22.23 -8.44 -2.71
C ALA A 78 23.04 -9.54 -2.01
N LYS A 79 22.56 -10.12 -0.90
CA LYS A 79 23.19 -11.25 -0.18
C LYS A 79 22.16 -12.36 0.06
N ALA A 80 22.37 -13.51 -0.58
CA ALA A 80 21.46 -14.66 -0.60
C ALA A 80 20.76 -14.96 0.74
N LYS A 81 19.42 -15.01 0.67
CA LYS A 81 18.41 -15.55 1.61
C LYS A 81 18.96 -16.13 2.93
N ASP A 82 19.06 -15.28 3.94
CA ASP A 82 19.18 -15.70 5.33
C ASP A 82 17.77 -15.96 5.92
N PRO A 83 17.47 -17.17 6.45
CA PRO A 83 16.17 -17.52 7.04
C PRO A 83 15.72 -16.61 8.19
N SER A 84 16.66 -15.95 8.87
CA SER A 84 16.35 -15.00 9.94
C SER A 84 15.69 -13.71 9.42
N GLN A 85 15.95 -13.34 8.15
CA GLN A 85 15.42 -12.11 7.55
C GLN A 85 13.94 -12.26 7.18
N ASP A 86 13.54 -13.43 6.69
CA ASP A 86 12.14 -13.73 6.37
C ASP A 86 11.26 -13.71 7.63
N PHE A 87 11.81 -14.12 8.78
CA PHE A 87 11.12 -14.06 10.06
C PHE A 87 10.76 -12.62 10.47
N TYR A 88 11.70 -11.67 10.40
CA TYR A 88 11.44 -10.27 10.75
C TYR A 88 10.58 -9.55 9.71
N ALA A 89 10.71 -9.89 8.43
CA ALA A 89 9.89 -9.33 7.35
C ALA A 89 8.43 -9.80 7.40
N THR A 90 8.17 -11.03 7.85
CA THR A 90 6.80 -11.59 7.95
C THR A 90 6.15 -11.35 9.31
N GLN A 91 6.87 -10.77 10.27
CA GLN A 91 6.35 -10.49 11.60
C GLN A 91 5.09 -9.61 11.51
N LYS A 92 4.01 -10.06 12.16
CA LYS A 92 2.77 -9.29 12.26
C LYS A 92 3.04 -8.00 13.05
N LYS A 93 2.29 -6.94 12.74
CA LYS A 93 2.49 -5.61 13.32
C LYS A 93 1.28 -5.23 14.17
N THR A 94 1.45 -4.28 15.07
CA THR A 94 0.34 -3.73 15.87
C THR A 94 -0.43 -2.71 15.05
N PHE A 95 -1.74 -2.90 14.96
CA PHE A 95 -2.64 -2.00 14.27
C PHE A 95 -3.25 -1.00 15.25
N GLU A 96 -2.82 0.24 15.16
CA GLU A 96 -3.31 1.33 15.99
C GLU A 96 -4.51 2.01 15.28
N ILE A 97 -5.63 2.16 15.98
CA ILE A 97 -6.82 2.86 15.49
C ILE A 97 -7.02 4.21 16.19
N ASN A 98 -7.53 5.20 15.46
CA ASN A 98 -7.85 6.52 16.01
C ASN A 98 -9.34 6.60 16.38
N PRO A 99 -9.69 6.64 17.69
CA PRO A 99 -11.09 6.66 18.12
C PRO A 99 -11.81 7.97 17.79
N ARG A 100 -11.06 9.03 17.45
CA ARG A 100 -11.61 10.35 17.08
C ARG A 100 -11.96 10.44 15.59
N HIS A 101 -11.51 9.49 14.76
CA HIS A 101 -11.70 9.56 13.33
C HIS A 101 -13.10 9.06 12.91
N PRO A 102 -13.84 9.79 12.05
CA PRO A 102 -15.21 9.41 11.65
C PRO A 102 -15.33 7.99 11.08
N VAL A 103 -14.40 7.59 10.21
CA VAL A 103 -14.36 6.23 9.62
C VAL A 103 -14.27 5.14 10.69
N VAL A 104 -13.47 5.34 11.75
CA VAL A 104 -13.29 4.34 12.81
C VAL A 104 -14.55 4.24 13.67
N LYS A 105 -15.24 5.36 13.92
CA LYS A 105 -16.52 5.38 14.63
C LYS A 105 -17.64 4.69 13.85
N GLU A 106 -17.72 4.94 12.55
CA GLU A 106 -18.71 4.27 11.70
C GLU A 106 -18.41 2.77 11.57
N LEU A 107 -17.13 2.40 11.49
CA LEU A 107 -16.72 1.00 11.50
C LEU A 107 -17.12 0.29 12.80
N LEU A 108 -16.93 0.95 13.96
CA LEU A 108 -17.41 0.43 15.25
C LEU A 108 -18.93 0.20 15.23
N ARG A 109 -19.71 1.18 14.77
CA ARG A 109 -21.18 1.08 14.69
C ARG A 109 -21.60 -0.14 13.86
N ARG A 110 -21.03 -0.29 12.67
CA ARG A 110 -21.33 -1.41 11.76
C ARG A 110 -20.98 -2.76 12.35
N VAL A 111 -19.80 -2.89 12.95
CA VAL A 111 -19.34 -4.14 13.56
C VAL A 111 -20.19 -4.56 14.76
N VAL A 112 -20.70 -3.58 15.52
CA VAL A 112 -21.62 -3.85 16.64
C VAL A 112 -23.00 -4.29 16.14
N GLU A 113 -23.47 -3.72 15.02
CA GLU A 113 -24.75 -4.10 14.39
C GLU A 113 -24.68 -5.47 13.70
N ASP A 114 -23.64 -5.70 12.90
CA ASP A 114 -23.40 -6.94 12.17
C ASP A 114 -21.90 -7.22 12.05
N LYS A 115 -21.44 -8.28 12.73
CA LYS A 115 -20.04 -8.72 12.70
C LYS A 115 -19.64 -9.32 11.34
N GLU A 116 -20.60 -9.73 10.53
CA GLU A 116 -20.37 -10.35 9.23
C GLU A 116 -20.54 -9.37 8.06
N ASP A 117 -20.82 -8.08 8.31
CA ASP A 117 -20.98 -7.05 7.28
C ASP A 117 -19.77 -7.03 6.35
N GLN A 118 -20.02 -7.38 5.08
CA GLN A 118 -18.99 -7.40 4.05
C GLN A 118 -18.37 -6.01 3.84
N LYS A 119 -19.15 -4.93 3.92
CA LYS A 119 -18.63 -3.57 3.80
C LYS A 119 -17.68 -3.22 4.95
N ALA A 120 -17.97 -3.70 6.16
CA ALA A 120 -17.09 -3.51 7.30
C ALA A 120 -15.76 -4.26 7.10
N LYS A 121 -15.81 -5.51 6.61
CA LYS A 121 -14.61 -6.31 6.29
C LYS A 121 -13.76 -5.65 5.20
N ASP A 122 -14.37 -5.23 4.11
CA ASP A 122 -13.68 -4.56 2.99
C ASP A 122 -13.05 -3.24 3.44
N THR A 123 -13.78 -2.45 4.24
CA THR A 123 -13.28 -1.19 4.82
C THR A 123 -12.11 -1.45 5.75
N ALA A 124 -12.18 -2.47 6.61
CA ALA A 124 -11.10 -2.83 7.52
C ALA A 124 -9.82 -3.21 6.77
N LEU A 125 -9.96 -4.03 5.71
CA LEU A 125 -8.84 -4.43 4.86
C LEU A 125 -8.20 -3.22 4.16
N LEU A 126 -9.01 -2.37 3.51
CA LEU A 126 -8.51 -1.17 2.84
C LEU A 126 -7.83 -0.21 3.83
N LEU A 127 -8.38 -0.08 5.03
CA LEU A 127 -7.81 0.74 6.10
C LEU A 127 -6.45 0.19 6.58
N PHE A 128 -6.31 -1.14 6.64
CA PHE A 128 -5.04 -1.80 6.95
C PHE A 128 -3.99 -1.58 5.85
N GLU A 129 -4.36 -1.69 4.58
CA GLU A 129 -3.44 -1.50 3.46
C GLU A 129 -3.00 -0.05 3.33
N THR A 130 -3.93 0.89 3.52
CA THR A 130 -3.62 2.32 3.57
C THR A 130 -2.67 2.65 4.73
N ALA A 131 -2.88 2.03 5.91
CA ALA A 131 -1.98 2.17 7.04
C ALA A 131 -0.60 1.55 6.77
N THR A 132 -0.56 0.43 6.04
CA THR A 132 0.67 -0.26 5.64
C THR A 132 1.55 0.66 4.80
N LEU A 133 0.97 1.25 3.75
CA LEU A 133 1.67 2.22 2.89
C LEU A 133 2.13 3.44 3.68
N ARG A 134 1.24 4.02 4.50
CA ARG A 134 1.55 5.24 5.27
C ARG A 134 2.64 5.03 6.31
N SER A 135 2.70 3.84 6.92
CA SER A 135 3.75 3.46 7.87
C SER A 135 5.07 3.06 7.18
N GLY A 136 5.13 3.07 5.85
CA GLY A 136 6.34 2.79 5.07
C GLY A 136 6.64 1.31 4.90
N TYR A 137 5.65 0.43 5.10
CA TYR A 137 5.75 -0.99 4.83
C TYR A 137 5.40 -1.29 3.37
N SER A 138 5.92 -2.39 2.84
CA SER A 138 5.56 -2.87 1.51
C SER A 138 4.25 -3.65 1.57
N LEU A 139 3.32 -3.35 0.64
CA LEU A 139 2.15 -4.18 0.43
C LEU A 139 2.56 -5.56 -0.09
N LYS A 140 1.92 -6.62 0.42
CA LYS A 140 2.13 -8.00 -0.05
C LYS A 140 1.44 -8.24 -1.40
N ASP A 141 0.25 -7.67 -1.56
CA ASP A 141 -0.58 -7.80 -2.75
C ASP A 141 -0.92 -6.40 -3.27
N GLN A 142 -0.12 -5.92 -4.23
CA GLN A 142 -0.31 -4.60 -4.83
C GLN A 142 -1.48 -4.59 -5.81
N VAL A 143 -1.72 -5.72 -6.49
CA VAL A 143 -2.79 -5.85 -7.50
C VAL A 143 -4.14 -5.86 -6.81
N GLY A 144 -4.34 -6.69 -5.79
CA GLY A 144 -5.60 -6.71 -5.06
C GLY A 144 -5.90 -5.40 -4.32
N PHE A 145 -4.88 -4.66 -3.88
CA PHE A 145 -5.08 -3.32 -3.33
C PHE A 145 -5.57 -2.33 -4.40
N ALA A 146 -5.00 -2.37 -5.61
CA ALA A 146 -5.46 -1.54 -6.73
C ALA A 146 -6.91 -1.87 -7.10
N GLU A 147 -7.25 -3.15 -7.24
CA GLU A 147 -8.63 -3.61 -7.52
C GLU A 147 -9.63 -3.15 -6.44
N ARG A 148 -9.22 -3.17 -5.16
CA ARG A 148 -10.04 -2.63 -4.06
C ARG A 148 -10.25 -1.13 -4.16
N ILE A 149 -9.22 -0.35 -4.49
CA ILE A 149 -9.36 1.08 -4.73
C ILE A 149 -10.29 1.34 -5.90
N GLU A 150 -10.14 0.61 -7.00
CA GLU A 150 -11.02 0.73 -8.17
C GLU A 150 -12.48 0.43 -7.81
N SER A 151 -12.73 -0.60 -6.99
CA SER A 151 -14.07 -0.89 -6.47
C SER A 151 -14.64 0.27 -5.66
N VAL A 152 -13.84 0.89 -4.79
CA VAL A 152 -14.26 2.08 -4.03
C VAL A 152 -14.54 3.27 -4.96
N LEU A 153 -13.73 3.48 -5.99
CA LEU A 153 -13.95 4.54 -6.97
C LEU A 153 -15.25 4.32 -7.75
N ARG A 154 -15.52 3.10 -8.21
CA ARG A 154 -16.78 2.72 -8.87
C ARG A 154 -17.98 2.99 -7.97
N GLN A 155 -17.91 2.56 -6.71
CA GLN A 155 -18.96 2.83 -5.71
C GLN A 155 -19.15 4.32 -5.44
N SER A 156 -18.07 5.11 -5.43
CA SER A 156 -18.15 6.56 -5.21
C SER A 156 -18.80 7.33 -6.37
N LEU A 157 -18.76 6.75 -7.56
CA LEU A 157 -19.34 7.29 -8.79
C LEU A 157 -20.68 6.64 -9.15
N ASP A 158 -21.25 5.83 -8.24
CA ASP A 158 -22.49 5.06 -8.44
C ASP A 158 -22.47 4.18 -9.71
N LEU A 159 -21.28 3.68 -10.09
CA LEU A 159 -21.10 2.78 -11.22
C LEU A 159 -21.39 1.33 -10.82
N ALA A 160 -21.98 0.56 -11.74
CA ALA A 160 -22.18 -0.87 -11.54
C ALA A 160 -20.84 -1.59 -11.40
N ALA A 161 -20.76 -2.58 -10.50
CA ALA A 161 -19.52 -3.31 -10.22
C ALA A 161 -18.97 -4.03 -11.47
N ASP A 162 -19.85 -4.39 -12.41
CA ASP A 162 -19.60 -5.08 -13.66
C ASP A 162 -19.62 -4.17 -14.90
N ALA A 163 -19.60 -2.84 -14.72
CA ALA A 163 -19.51 -1.91 -15.82
C ALA A 163 -18.32 -2.28 -16.73
N GLN A 164 -18.62 -2.64 -17.97
CA GLN A 164 -17.63 -3.12 -18.92
C GLN A 164 -16.82 -1.96 -19.47
N ILE A 165 -15.53 -2.23 -19.69
CA ILE A 165 -14.65 -1.30 -20.40
C ILE A 165 -15.18 -1.23 -21.84
N GLU A 166 -15.42 -0.01 -22.33
CA GLU A 166 -15.79 0.20 -23.73
C GLU A 166 -14.66 -0.36 -24.60
N ALA A 167 -15.02 -1.18 -25.59
CA ALA A 167 -14.04 -1.77 -26.50
C ALA A 167 -13.28 -0.64 -27.20
N GLU A 168 -11.95 -0.78 -27.30
CA GLU A 168 -11.15 0.16 -28.08
C GLU A 168 -11.72 0.24 -29.50
N PRO A 169 -11.91 1.46 -30.05
CA PRO A 169 -12.36 1.59 -31.42
C PRO A 169 -11.30 0.96 -32.33
N VAL A 170 -11.71 -0.05 -33.10
CA VAL A 170 -10.87 -0.61 -34.17
C VAL A 170 -10.69 0.50 -35.20
N ILE A 171 -9.52 1.12 -35.20
CA ILE A 171 -9.12 2.04 -36.25
C ILE A 171 -8.74 1.15 -37.43
N GLU A 172 -9.65 0.96 -38.39
CA GLU A 172 -9.29 0.37 -39.67
C GLU A 172 -8.31 1.32 -40.35
N GLU A 173 -7.03 0.98 -40.34
CA GLU A 173 -6.05 1.60 -41.24
C GLU A 173 -6.48 1.26 -42.67
N THR A 174 -7.21 2.17 -43.30
CA THR A 174 -7.42 2.12 -44.75
C THR A 174 -6.05 2.27 -45.39
N GLU A 175 -5.50 1.17 -45.88
CA GLU A 175 -4.40 1.16 -46.84
C GLU A 175 -4.85 1.92 -48.10
N GLU A 176 -4.65 3.23 -48.13
CA GLU A 176 -4.55 3.98 -49.38
C GLU A 176 -3.14 3.79 -49.94
N ALA A 177 -2.93 2.65 -50.60
CA ALA A 177 -1.95 2.56 -51.67
C ALA A 177 -2.67 2.88 -52.98
N ASP A 178 -2.36 4.03 -53.61
CA ASP A 178 -1.56 4.01 -54.84
C ASP A 178 -1.34 5.40 -55.50
N GLU A 179 -0.10 5.53 -55.98
CA GLU A 179 0.39 6.24 -57.17
C GLU A 179 0.22 7.77 -57.34
N ALA A 180 1.33 8.52 -57.19
CA ALA A 180 2.01 9.15 -58.34
C ALA A 180 3.13 10.12 -57.90
N SER A 181 4.39 9.72 -58.04
CA SER A 181 5.40 10.48 -58.81
C SER A 181 6.77 9.78 -58.74
N GLU A 182 7.04 8.91 -59.72
CA GLU A 182 8.41 8.56 -60.08
C GLU A 182 9.08 9.68 -60.90
N GLU A 183 10.41 9.68 -60.80
CA GLU A 183 11.44 10.15 -61.74
C GLU A 183 12.02 11.57 -61.64
N SER A 184 13.21 11.64 -61.02
CA SER A 184 14.44 12.09 -61.71
C SER A 184 15.70 11.71 -60.90
N THR A 185 16.46 10.77 -61.47
CA THR A 185 17.92 10.53 -61.38
C THR A 185 18.77 11.75 -60.97
N THR A 186 19.89 11.65 -60.24
CA THR A 186 21.18 11.04 -60.64
C THR A 186 22.14 10.80 -59.46
N GLU A 187 23.02 9.81 -59.66
CA GLU A 187 24.23 9.39 -58.93
C GLU A 187 25.11 10.49 -58.31
N ASP A 188 25.71 10.24 -57.13
CA ASP A 188 27.17 10.31 -56.97
C ASP A 188 27.67 9.48 -55.77
N SER A 189 28.82 8.85 -55.96
CA SER A 189 29.51 7.94 -55.04
C SER A 189 30.55 8.68 -54.19
N ALA A 190 30.69 8.34 -52.90
CA ALA A 190 32.01 8.35 -52.25
C ALA A 190 32.00 7.58 -50.92
N LYS A 191 32.81 6.52 -50.89
CA LYS A 191 33.32 5.82 -49.70
C LYS A 191 34.22 6.75 -48.88
N GLU A 192 34.18 6.66 -47.55
CA GLU A 192 35.43 6.59 -46.78
C GLU A 192 35.21 5.92 -45.41
N GLU A 193 35.90 4.80 -45.21
CA GLU A 193 36.15 4.15 -43.91
C GLU A 193 37.29 4.87 -43.19
N THR A 194 37.31 4.89 -41.85
CA THR A 194 38.51 4.71 -40.98
C THR A 194 38.09 4.87 -39.51
N LYS A 195 38.07 3.80 -38.69
CA LYS A 195 39.15 3.07 -38.00
C LYS A 195 39.48 3.67 -36.61
N VAL A 196 39.30 2.81 -35.61
CA VAL A 196 39.63 2.93 -34.18
C VAL A 196 41.12 2.61 -33.95
N GLU A 197 41.79 3.33 -33.03
CA GLU A 197 42.85 2.89 -32.07
C GLU A 197 43.65 4.10 -31.55
N GLU A 198 43.58 4.38 -30.24
CA GLU A 198 44.63 4.21 -29.22
C GLU A 198 45.76 5.26 -29.24
N GLU A 199 45.87 6.04 -28.16
CA GLU A 199 47.16 6.38 -27.58
C GLU A 199 47.05 6.49 -26.04
N HIS A 200 47.69 5.53 -25.38
CA HIS A 200 48.14 5.59 -23.99
C HIS A 200 49.39 6.51 -23.91
N SER A 201 49.49 7.39 -22.91
CA SER A 201 50.79 7.72 -22.33
C SER A 201 50.66 8.34 -20.93
N GLU A 202 51.63 7.97 -20.11
CA GLU A 202 51.74 8.10 -18.66
C GLU A 202 52.00 9.55 -18.17
N LEU A 203 51.51 9.86 -16.97
CA LEU A 203 52.31 10.29 -15.80
C LEU A 203 51.41 10.55 -14.58
#